data_AF-A0A7J8LP38-F1
#
_entry.id   AF-A0A7J8LP38-F1
#
_cell.length_a   1.000
_cell.length_b   1.000
_cell.length_c   1.000
_cell.angle_alpha   90.00
_cell.angle_beta   90.00
_cell.angle_gamma   90.00
#
_symmetry.space_group_name_H-M   'P 1'
#
loop_
_entity.id
_entity.type
_entity.pdbx_description
1 polymer ?
#
loop_
_entity_poly.entity_id
_entity_poly.type
_entity_poly.pdbx_seq_one_letter_code
_entity_poly.pdbx_strand_id
1 'polypeptide(L)'
;MSSFLHQRPIQNPFSNAYPVSPRSSSTSQRPISIFSPTGLIILLSLMVILGVFVPWSGMPVATFSNSKKASSSLSKWRDYTLAEAASFVAKNGTLIVCAVSQPYLPFLNNWLISITRQKHQEKVLVIAEDYATLYKVNEKWPGHAVLVPPAIDSQTAHKFGSQGFFNFTSRRPQHLLKILELGYNVMYNDVDMVWLRDPFPYLEGNHDVYFTDDMAAWIVVVKRMERMERRLNLVLNLIVAPLPQTLGCYILEILLPLLLYRKVASCYFSLVDQVKALNHSHDLPPPGKKGRTYICSCMIFLRPKDGAKLVMKKWIEELQAQPWSKAKKANDQPAFNWALNKTAGLVCLCIFLSFPF
;
A
#
# COMPACT_ATOMS: atom_id res chain seq x y z
N MET A 1 -94.42 -52.13 -51.81
CA MET A 1 -93.98 -53.40 -51.20
C MET A 1 -92.47 -53.34 -51.09
N SER A 2 -91.97 -53.27 -49.86
CA SER A 2 -90.54 -53.15 -49.53
C SER A 2 -89.87 -54.53 -49.55
N SER A 3 -88.69 -54.64 -50.14
CA SER A 3 -87.78 -55.77 -49.88
C SER A 3 -86.35 -55.26 -49.77
N PHE A 4 -85.88 -55.18 -48.53
CA PHE A 4 -84.47 -55.13 -48.18
C PHE A 4 -83.80 -56.47 -48.55
N LEU A 5 -82.59 -56.42 -49.10
CA LEU A 5 -81.68 -57.57 -49.10
C LEU A 5 -80.31 -57.12 -48.59
N HIS A 6 -79.82 -57.87 -47.60
CA HIS A 6 -78.59 -57.65 -46.86
C HIS A 6 -77.82 -58.98 -46.83
N GLN A 7 -76.58 -59.02 -47.33
CA GLN A 7 -75.54 -60.05 -47.13
C GLN A 7 -74.38 -59.75 -48.11
N ARG A 8 -73.08 -59.98 -47.88
CA ARG A 8 -72.15 -60.31 -46.77
C ARG A 8 -70.73 -60.08 -47.37
N PRO A 9 -69.65 -59.92 -46.59
CA PRO A 9 -68.36 -59.41 -47.09
C PRO A 9 -67.44 -60.51 -47.62
N ILE A 10 -66.59 -60.18 -48.60
CA ILE A 10 -65.49 -61.04 -49.09
C ILE A 10 -64.16 -60.31 -48.86
N GLN A 11 -63.26 -60.97 -48.14
CA GLN A 11 -61.85 -60.61 -47.95
C GLN A 11 -61.05 -60.91 -49.22
N ASN A 12 -60.20 -59.98 -49.65
CA ASN A 12 -59.19 -60.21 -50.69
C ASN A 12 -57.82 -60.53 -50.05
N PRO A 13 -57.18 -61.66 -50.41
CA PRO A 13 -55.82 -61.98 -49.98
C PRO A 13 -54.84 -61.71 -51.14
N PHE A 14 -54.11 -60.59 -51.10
CA PHE A 14 -52.89 -60.46 -51.89
C PHE A 14 -51.79 -59.79 -51.07
N SER A 15 -50.89 -60.67 -50.64
CA SER A 15 -49.53 -60.48 -50.19
C SER A 15 -48.70 -59.54 -51.08
N ASN A 16 -48.05 -58.56 -50.46
CA ASN A 16 -46.79 -58.00 -50.93
C ASN A 16 -45.78 -58.03 -49.79
N ALA A 17 -44.69 -58.76 -50.04
CA ALA A 17 -43.57 -58.98 -49.14
C ALA A 17 -42.46 -57.99 -49.48
N TYR A 18 -42.25 -56.96 -48.65
CA TYR A 18 -40.97 -56.27 -48.41
C TYR A 18 -41.15 -55.33 -47.17
N PRO A 19 -40.39 -55.48 -46.07
CA PRO A 19 -40.42 -54.50 -45.00
C PRO A 19 -39.55 -53.29 -45.39
N VAL A 20 -40.19 -52.17 -45.73
CA VAL A 20 -39.52 -50.87 -45.81
C VAL A 20 -39.33 -50.35 -44.39
N SER A 21 -38.10 -50.40 -43.89
CA SER A 21 -37.71 -49.82 -42.61
C SER A 21 -38.14 -48.34 -42.52
N PRO A 22 -38.88 -47.92 -41.47
CA PRO A 22 -39.01 -46.50 -41.18
C PRO A 22 -37.68 -45.99 -40.66
N ARG A 23 -37.06 -45.15 -41.50
CA ARG A 23 -35.87 -44.35 -41.24
C ARG A 23 -36.06 -43.55 -39.95
N SER A 24 -35.44 -43.98 -38.86
CA SER A 24 -35.35 -43.22 -37.62
C SER A 24 -34.56 -41.94 -37.87
N SER A 25 -35.24 -40.82 -38.12
CA SER A 25 -34.64 -39.49 -37.99
C SER A 25 -34.60 -39.12 -36.51
N SER A 26 -33.70 -39.76 -35.76
CA SER A 26 -33.26 -39.23 -34.48
C SER A 26 -32.42 -37.99 -34.78
N THR A 27 -33.01 -36.80 -34.62
CA THR A 27 -32.27 -35.55 -34.51
C THR A 27 -31.44 -35.62 -33.23
N SER A 28 -30.29 -36.29 -33.33
CA SER A 28 -29.27 -36.32 -32.29
C SER A 28 -28.62 -34.94 -32.28
N GLN A 29 -29.18 -34.01 -31.50
CA GLN A 29 -28.39 -32.88 -31.02
C GLN A 29 -27.29 -33.45 -30.11
N ARG A 30 -26.15 -33.80 -30.72
CA ARG A 30 -24.96 -34.14 -29.94
C ARG A 30 -24.52 -32.87 -29.21
N PRO A 31 -24.32 -32.90 -27.89
CA PRO A 31 -23.71 -31.78 -27.21
C PRO A 31 -22.33 -31.54 -27.83
N ILE A 32 -22.08 -30.31 -28.26
CA ILE A 32 -20.79 -29.91 -28.79
C ILE A 32 -19.79 -30.05 -27.63
N SER A 33 -18.97 -31.10 -27.69
CA SER A 33 -17.86 -31.27 -26.76
C SER A 33 -16.83 -30.18 -27.04
N ILE A 34 -16.51 -29.38 -26.01
CA ILE A 34 -15.57 -28.25 -26.08
C ILE A 34 -14.15 -28.72 -26.49
N PHE A 35 -13.83 -30.00 -26.28
CA PHE A 35 -12.55 -30.62 -26.63
C PHE A 35 -12.56 -31.38 -27.98
N SER A 36 -13.64 -31.28 -28.76
CA SER A 36 -13.60 -31.75 -30.15
C SER A 36 -12.80 -30.78 -31.04
N PRO A 37 -12.20 -31.23 -32.16
CA PRO A 37 -11.47 -30.34 -33.07
C PRO A 37 -12.31 -29.15 -33.53
N THR A 38 -13.61 -29.36 -33.78
CA THR A 38 -14.56 -28.30 -34.15
C THR A 38 -14.87 -27.36 -32.98
N GLY A 39 -14.98 -27.90 -31.75
CA GLY A 39 -15.17 -27.10 -30.53
C GLY A 39 -13.95 -26.23 -30.20
N LEU A 40 -12.74 -26.74 -30.40
CA LEU A 40 -11.49 -26.00 -30.27
C LEU A 40 -11.38 -24.88 -31.30
N ILE A 41 -11.77 -25.12 -32.55
CA ILE A 41 -11.80 -24.08 -33.58
C ILE A 41 -12.81 -22.98 -33.23
N ILE A 42 -14.00 -23.34 -32.73
CA ILE A 42 -15.00 -22.36 -32.28
C ILE A 42 -14.47 -21.55 -31.09
N LEU A 43 -13.81 -22.19 -30.11
CA LEU A 43 -13.22 -21.54 -28.95
C LEU A 43 -12.09 -20.57 -29.34
N LEU A 44 -11.20 -21.00 -30.25
CA LEU A 44 -10.13 -20.15 -30.80
C LEU A 44 -10.72 -18.98 -31.58
N SER A 45 -11.76 -19.22 -32.38
CA SER A 45 -12.47 -18.16 -33.12
C SER A 45 -13.07 -17.14 -32.15
N LEU A 46 -13.71 -17.60 -31.06
CA LEU A 46 -14.25 -16.75 -30.00
C LEU A 46 -13.17 -15.96 -29.27
N MET A 47 -12.02 -16.56 -28.97
CA MET A 47 -10.89 -15.89 -28.33
C MET A 47 -10.29 -14.82 -29.24
N VAL A 48 -10.21 -15.06 -30.55
CA VAL A 48 -9.75 -14.07 -31.53
C VAL A 48 -10.77 -12.93 -31.68
N ILE A 49 -12.07 -13.25 -31.73
CA ILE A 49 -13.13 -12.22 -31.79
C ILE A 49 -13.12 -11.36 -30.51
N LEU A 50 -13.05 -11.99 -29.34
CA LEU A 50 -12.99 -11.31 -28.05
C LEU A 50 -11.68 -10.53 -27.85
N GLY A 51 -10.55 -11.06 -28.31
CA GLY A 51 -9.23 -10.44 -28.13
C GLY A 51 -8.92 -9.32 -29.12
N VAL A 52 -9.46 -9.39 -30.34
CA VAL A 52 -9.15 -8.44 -31.42
C VAL A 52 -10.26 -7.41 -31.65
N PHE A 53 -11.53 -7.80 -31.56
CA PHE A 53 -12.65 -6.91 -31.90
C PHE A 53 -13.27 -6.20 -30.69
N VAL A 54 -13.20 -6.77 -29.48
CA VAL A 54 -13.72 -6.10 -28.27
C VAL A 54 -12.93 -4.84 -27.92
N PRO A 55 -11.58 -4.80 -28.00
CA PRO A 55 -10.83 -3.57 -27.75
C PRO A 55 -11.07 -2.47 -28.80
N TRP A 56 -11.47 -2.84 -30.03
CA TRP A 56 -11.69 -1.88 -31.12
C TRP A 56 -13.13 -1.37 -31.16
N SER A 57 -14.12 -2.17 -30.77
CA SER A 57 -15.55 -1.84 -30.91
C SER A 57 -16.09 -0.72 -30.00
N GLY A 58 -15.26 -0.10 -29.15
CA GLY A 58 -15.70 1.04 -28.33
C GLY A 58 -16.91 0.76 -27.42
N MET A 59 -17.20 -0.52 -27.14
CA MET A 59 -18.31 -0.92 -26.29
C MET A 59 -17.96 -0.60 -24.83
N PRO A 60 -18.83 0.08 -24.07
CA PRO A 60 -18.61 0.23 -22.64
C PRO A 60 -18.68 -1.16 -22.00
N VAL A 61 -17.62 -1.53 -21.27
CA VAL A 61 -17.61 -2.68 -20.37
C VAL A 61 -18.62 -2.40 -19.25
N ALA A 62 -19.90 -2.63 -19.53
CA ALA A 62 -21.03 -2.35 -18.66
C ALA A 62 -22.05 -3.49 -18.75
N THR A 63 -21.63 -4.71 -18.41
CA THR A 63 -22.53 -5.86 -18.25
C THR A 63 -22.15 -6.70 -17.05
N PHE A 64 -22.03 -6.07 -15.87
CA PHE A 64 -22.43 -6.65 -14.57
C PHE A 64 -22.72 -5.48 -13.61
N SER A 65 -23.96 -5.01 -13.60
CA SER A 65 -24.42 -3.98 -12.66
C SER A 65 -24.49 -4.54 -11.24
N ASN A 66 -23.35 -4.50 -10.53
CA ASN A 66 -23.31 -4.52 -9.07
C ASN A 66 -23.35 -3.10 -8.48
N SER A 67 -23.80 -2.10 -9.25
CA SER A 67 -23.72 -0.68 -8.90
C SER A 67 -24.42 -0.36 -7.59
N LYS A 68 -25.52 -1.03 -7.24
CA LYS A 68 -26.19 -0.87 -5.94
C LYS A 68 -25.36 -1.41 -4.77
N LYS A 69 -24.67 -2.55 -4.96
CA LYS A 69 -23.79 -3.15 -3.93
C LYS A 69 -22.49 -2.36 -3.78
N ALA A 70 -21.94 -1.88 -4.90
CA ALA A 70 -20.78 -0.99 -4.93
C ALA A 70 -21.12 0.36 -4.29
N SER A 71 -22.25 0.99 -4.64
CA SER A 71 -22.66 2.26 -4.01
C SER A 71 -22.94 2.09 -2.51
N SER A 72 -23.57 0.99 -2.08
CA SER A 72 -23.78 0.69 -0.66
C SER A 72 -22.49 0.36 0.09
N SER A 73 -21.53 -0.30 -0.57
CA SER A 73 -20.21 -0.56 0.04
C SER A 73 -19.38 0.72 0.14
N LEU A 74 -19.48 1.62 -0.85
CA LEU A 74 -18.81 2.91 -0.81
C LEU A 74 -19.41 3.82 0.27
N SER A 75 -20.75 3.84 0.43
CA SER A 75 -21.39 4.60 1.51
C SER A 75 -20.97 4.06 2.88
N LYS A 76 -20.89 2.74 3.07
CA LYS A 76 -20.40 2.14 4.31
C LYS A 76 -19.04 2.69 4.73
N TRP A 77 -18.10 2.86 3.79
CA TRP A 77 -16.77 3.38 4.12
C TRP A 77 -16.76 4.87 4.46
N ARG A 78 -17.75 5.66 4.00
CA ARG A 78 -17.89 7.07 4.40
C ARG A 78 -18.26 7.21 5.88
N ASP A 79 -19.08 6.28 6.38
CA ASP A 79 -19.55 6.27 7.77
C ASP A 79 -18.62 5.50 8.70
N TYR A 80 -17.60 4.82 8.16
CA TYR A 80 -16.62 4.06 8.93
C TYR A 80 -15.75 4.99 9.77
N THR A 81 -15.89 4.89 11.08
CA THR A 81 -15.23 5.79 12.03
C THR A 81 -13.82 5.35 12.36
N LEU A 82 -12.99 6.28 12.86
CA LEU A 82 -11.64 5.97 13.34
C LEU A 82 -11.66 4.94 14.47
N ALA A 83 -12.67 4.99 15.35
CA ALA A 83 -12.81 4.04 16.45
C ALA A 83 -13.10 2.62 15.95
N GLU A 84 -14.02 2.47 14.99
CA GLU A 84 -14.32 1.18 14.36
C GLU A 84 -13.09 0.64 13.63
N ALA A 85 -12.43 1.49 12.83
CA ALA A 85 -11.23 1.12 12.09
C ALA A 85 -10.08 0.68 12.99
N ALA A 86 -9.82 1.43 14.06
CA ALA A 86 -8.81 1.07 15.05
C ALA A 86 -9.17 -0.25 15.74
N SER A 87 -10.42 -0.45 16.15
CA SER A 87 -10.85 -1.70 16.79
C SER A 87 -10.71 -2.93 15.89
N PHE A 88 -10.88 -2.75 14.57
CA PHE A 88 -10.76 -3.82 13.59
C PHE A 88 -9.30 -4.26 13.36
N VAL A 89 -8.39 -3.30 13.17
CA VAL A 89 -6.99 -3.58 12.82
C VAL A 89 -6.08 -3.76 14.04
N ALA A 90 -6.43 -3.23 15.22
CA ALA A 90 -5.57 -3.33 16.39
C ALA A 90 -5.31 -4.79 16.78
N LYS A 91 -4.03 -5.15 16.90
CA LYS A 91 -3.60 -6.43 17.47
C LYS A 91 -2.79 -6.16 18.73
N ASN A 92 -3.15 -6.78 19.84
CA ASN A 92 -2.53 -6.55 21.15
C ASN A 92 -2.50 -5.06 21.52
N GLY A 93 -3.62 -4.36 21.27
CA GLY A 93 -3.76 -2.92 21.54
C GLY A 93 -2.84 -2.03 20.70
N THR A 94 -2.30 -2.52 19.59
CA THR A 94 -1.29 -1.79 18.78
C THR A 94 -1.70 -1.72 17.31
N LEU A 95 -1.49 -0.53 16.72
CA LEU A 95 -1.79 -0.19 15.34
C LEU A 95 -0.53 0.33 14.64
N ILE A 96 -0.40 0.11 13.34
CA ILE A 96 0.59 0.77 12.47
C ILE A 96 -0.16 1.73 11.57
N VAL A 97 0.19 3.00 11.57
CA VAL A 97 -0.62 4.05 10.94
C VAL A 97 0.21 4.82 9.93
N CYS A 98 -0.36 5.07 8.76
CA CYS A 98 0.15 6.02 7.79
C CYS A 98 -0.98 6.94 7.32
N ALA A 99 -0.67 8.19 6.99
CA ALA A 99 -1.60 9.09 6.30
C ALA A 99 -1.19 9.21 4.84
N VAL A 100 -2.13 9.08 3.90
CA VAL A 100 -1.82 9.06 2.46
C VAL A 100 -2.99 9.54 1.60
N SER A 101 -2.65 10.14 0.46
CA SER A 101 -3.59 10.54 -0.60
C SER A 101 -3.33 9.75 -1.89
N GLN A 102 -4.27 9.80 -2.83
CA GLN A 102 -4.30 8.95 -4.02
C GLN A 102 -3.00 9.00 -4.83
N PRO A 103 -2.35 10.16 -5.02
CA PRO A 103 -1.11 10.25 -5.79
C PRO A 103 0.06 9.44 -5.20
N TYR A 104 0.03 9.14 -3.90
CA TYR A 104 1.09 8.41 -3.19
C TYR A 104 0.77 6.92 -2.99
N LEU A 105 -0.29 6.39 -3.60
CA LEU A 105 -0.61 4.95 -3.56
C LEU A 105 0.56 4.04 -4.02
N PRO A 106 1.42 4.42 -5.00
CA PRO A 106 2.60 3.62 -5.31
C PRO A 106 3.58 3.49 -4.14
N PHE A 107 3.79 4.57 -3.38
CA PHE A 107 4.60 4.55 -2.16
C PHE A 107 3.95 3.68 -1.08
N LEU A 108 2.64 3.84 -0.86
CA LEU A 108 1.87 2.98 0.04
C LEU A 108 2.07 1.49 -0.28
N ASN A 109 1.99 1.10 -1.56
CA ASN A 109 2.17 -0.30 -1.95
C ASN A 109 3.58 -0.80 -1.60
N ASN A 110 4.62 -0.03 -1.91
CA ASN A 110 6.00 -0.39 -1.58
C ASN A 110 6.21 -0.54 -0.08
N TRP A 111 5.69 0.42 0.69
CA TRP A 111 5.72 0.38 2.15
C TRP A 111 4.98 -0.84 2.71
N LEU A 112 3.74 -1.10 2.26
CA LEU A 112 2.94 -2.27 2.68
C LEU A 112 3.64 -3.60 2.38
N ILE A 113 4.34 -3.72 1.25
CA ILE A 113 5.16 -4.91 0.95
C ILE A 113 6.23 -5.11 2.02
N SER A 114 6.89 -4.02 2.44
CA SER A 114 7.90 -4.09 3.51
C SER A 114 7.31 -4.48 4.87
N ILE A 115 6.15 -3.94 5.25
CA ILE A 115 5.44 -4.31 6.48
C ILE A 115 4.99 -5.78 6.45
N THR A 116 4.50 -6.23 5.29
CA THR A 116 4.03 -7.62 5.08
C THR A 116 5.17 -8.62 5.22
N ARG A 117 6.38 -8.27 4.76
CA ARG A 117 7.58 -9.10 4.97
C ARG A 117 7.92 -9.33 6.44
N GLN A 118 7.60 -8.34 7.30
CA GLN A 118 7.76 -8.44 8.75
C GLN A 118 6.51 -9.01 9.45
N LYS A 119 5.50 -9.48 8.70
CA LYS A 119 4.26 -10.10 9.20
C LYS A 119 3.40 -9.19 10.10
N HIS A 120 3.42 -7.88 9.86
CA HIS A 120 2.62 -6.91 10.63
C HIS A 120 1.47 -6.27 9.86
N GLN A 121 1.18 -6.73 8.64
CA GLN A 121 0.17 -6.11 7.78
C GLN A 121 -1.21 -6.00 8.43
N GLU A 122 -1.63 -6.98 9.22
CA GLU A 122 -2.96 -6.95 9.87
C GLU A 122 -3.15 -5.78 10.84
N LYS A 123 -2.07 -5.16 11.33
CA LYS A 123 -2.10 -4.01 12.24
C LYS A 123 -2.22 -2.68 11.52
N VAL A 124 -2.13 -2.66 10.19
CA VAL A 124 -2.00 -1.41 9.43
C VAL A 124 -3.35 -0.73 9.26
N LEU A 125 -3.39 0.56 9.56
CA LEU A 125 -4.50 1.45 9.30
C LEU A 125 -4.03 2.62 8.42
N VAL A 126 -4.62 2.74 7.25
CA VAL A 126 -4.41 3.86 6.34
C VAL A 126 -5.40 4.96 6.66
N ILE A 127 -4.91 6.10 7.13
CA ILE A 127 -5.71 7.32 7.20
C ILE A 127 -5.75 7.93 5.81
N ALA A 128 -6.88 7.75 5.14
CA ALA A 128 -7.14 8.26 3.81
C ALA A 128 -7.41 9.76 3.88
N GLU A 129 -6.65 10.52 3.09
CA GLU A 129 -6.71 11.98 3.08
C GLU A 129 -7.68 12.50 2.00
N ASP A 130 -8.09 11.62 1.09
CA ASP A 130 -9.13 11.81 0.08
C ASP A 130 -10.01 10.56 -0.06
N TYR A 131 -11.21 10.73 -0.64
CA TYR A 131 -12.15 9.62 -0.84
C TYR A 131 -11.64 8.56 -1.83
N ALA A 132 -10.83 8.94 -2.82
CA ALA A 132 -10.32 8.00 -3.80
C ALA A 132 -9.38 6.97 -3.16
N THR A 133 -8.57 7.40 -2.20
CA THR A 133 -7.71 6.55 -1.36
C THR A 133 -8.55 5.66 -0.47
N LEU A 134 -9.54 6.24 0.23
CA LEU A 134 -10.44 5.50 1.10
C LEU A 134 -11.07 4.30 0.37
N TYR A 135 -11.59 4.54 -0.83
CA TYR A 135 -12.25 3.50 -1.60
C TYR A 135 -11.27 2.51 -2.23
N LYS A 136 -10.17 2.98 -2.83
CA LYS A 136 -9.19 2.08 -3.46
C LYS A 136 -8.53 1.13 -2.45
N VAL A 137 -8.23 1.64 -1.25
CA VAL A 137 -7.65 0.79 -0.20
C VAL A 137 -8.71 -0.17 0.33
N ASN A 138 -9.91 0.28 0.68
CA ASN A 138 -10.94 -0.63 1.22
C ASN A 138 -11.55 -1.60 0.19
N GLU A 139 -11.44 -1.32 -1.12
CA GLU A 139 -11.81 -2.27 -2.17
C GLU A 139 -10.86 -3.48 -2.19
N LYS A 140 -9.56 -3.23 -2.02
CA LYS A 140 -8.52 -4.27 -2.02
C LYS A 140 -8.30 -4.88 -0.64
N TRP A 141 -8.47 -4.07 0.40
CA TRP A 141 -8.19 -4.39 1.78
C TRP A 141 -9.26 -3.82 2.72
N PRO A 142 -10.44 -4.47 2.77
CA PRO A 142 -11.59 -3.98 3.52
C PRO A 142 -11.29 -3.74 5.00
N GLY A 143 -11.67 -2.55 5.50
CA GLY A 143 -11.54 -2.18 6.91
C GLY A 143 -10.18 -1.58 7.30
N HIS A 144 -9.22 -1.55 6.37
CA HIS A 144 -7.87 -1.03 6.60
C HIS A 144 -7.68 0.43 6.19
N ALA A 145 -8.71 1.10 5.67
CA ALA A 145 -8.68 2.55 5.47
C ALA A 145 -9.84 3.26 6.12
N VAL A 146 -9.56 4.43 6.67
CA VAL A 146 -10.54 5.33 7.28
C VAL A 146 -10.25 6.75 6.87
N LEU A 147 -11.29 7.57 6.70
CA LEU A 147 -11.15 9.00 6.46
C LEU A 147 -11.53 9.74 7.73
N VAL A 148 -10.65 10.64 8.18
CA VAL A 148 -10.93 11.53 9.33
C VAL A 148 -11.28 12.91 8.78
N PRO A 149 -12.55 13.37 8.91
CA PRO A 149 -12.97 14.65 8.36
C PRO A 149 -12.19 15.85 8.94
N PRO A 150 -12.02 16.93 8.14
CA PRO A 150 -12.54 17.11 6.78
C PRO A 150 -11.77 16.29 5.73
N ALA A 151 -12.47 15.72 4.76
CA ALA A 151 -11.86 15.17 3.55
C ALA A 151 -11.40 16.31 2.64
N ILE A 152 -10.21 16.22 2.06
CA ILE A 152 -9.82 17.14 0.99
C ILE A 152 -9.97 16.36 -0.31
N ASP A 153 -10.83 16.82 -1.22
CA ASP A 153 -10.91 16.29 -2.58
C ASP A 153 -9.67 16.78 -3.37
N SER A 154 -8.49 16.23 -3.07
CA SER A 154 -7.26 16.56 -3.77
C SER A 154 -6.93 15.46 -4.78
N GLN A 155 -7.30 15.68 -6.04
CA GLN A 155 -6.88 14.82 -7.16
C GLN A 155 -5.42 15.11 -7.60
N THR A 156 -4.75 16.08 -6.99
CA THR A 156 -3.43 16.56 -7.42
C THR A 156 -2.37 16.29 -6.34
N ALA A 157 -1.28 15.63 -6.73
CA ALA A 157 -0.12 15.45 -5.85
C ALA A 157 0.44 16.82 -5.45
N HIS A 158 0.55 17.07 -4.15
CA HIS A 158 1.19 18.28 -3.67
C HIS A 158 2.72 18.11 -3.77
N LYS A 159 3.39 19.05 -4.43
CA LYS A 159 4.87 19.03 -4.45
C LYS A 159 5.40 19.09 -3.02
N PHE A 160 6.48 18.36 -2.72
CA PHE A 160 7.16 18.44 -1.43
C PHE A 160 7.47 19.91 -1.09
N GLY A 161 7.16 20.32 0.14
CA GLY A 161 7.34 21.70 0.59
C GLY A 161 6.33 22.74 0.05
N SER A 162 5.25 22.29 -0.61
CA SER A 162 4.12 23.15 -1.01
C SER A 162 3.11 23.34 0.13
N GLN A 163 2.27 24.37 0.03
CA GLN A 163 1.25 24.64 1.06
C GLN A 163 0.25 23.48 1.21
N GLY A 164 -0.12 22.81 0.11
CA GLY A 164 -1.00 21.64 0.18
C GLY A 164 -0.34 20.44 0.86
N PHE A 165 0.96 20.22 0.64
CA PHE A 165 1.73 19.18 1.34
C PHE A 165 1.78 19.47 2.85
N PHE A 166 1.94 20.74 3.23
CA PHE A 166 1.95 21.14 4.64
C PHE A 166 0.59 21.08 5.32
N ASN A 167 -0.48 21.39 4.59
CA ASN A 167 -1.84 21.18 5.09
C ASN A 167 -2.12 19.70 5.33
N PHE A 168 -1.53 18.81 4.52
CA PHE A 168 -1.60 17.35 4.69
C PHE A 168 -0.80 16.88 5.91
N THR A 169 0.48 17.23 6.02
CA THR A 169 1.32 16.75 7.13
C THR A 169 0.95 17.35 8.49
N SER A 170 0.43 18.58 8.52
CA SER A 170 0.00 19.22 9.78
C SER A 170 -1.19 18.55 10.48
N ARG A 171 -1.93 17.65 9.81
CA ARG A 171 -3.04 16.89 10.44
C ARG A 171 -2.56 15.69 11.25
N ARG A 172 -1.35 15.21 10.98
CA ARG A 172 -0.71 14.06 11.63
C ARG A 172 -0.86 14.05 13.16
N PRO A 173 -0.49 15.11 13.92
CA PRO A 173 -0.60 15.05 15.37
C PRO A 173 -2.05 14.95 15.87
N GLN A 174 -3.03 15.47 15.13
CA GLN A 174 -4.45 15.33 15.50
C GLN A 174 -4.92 13.89 15.31
N HIS A 175 -4.54 13.26 14.21
CA HIS A 175 -4.85 11.85 13.95
C HIS A 175 -4.26 10.95 15.04
N LEU A 176 -2.98 11.14 15.35
CA LEU A 176 -2.29 10.37 16.39
C LEU A 176 -2.89 10.60 17.78
N LEU A 177 -3.21 11.85 18.13
CA LEU A 177 -3.86 12.16 19.41
C LEU A 177 -5.19 11.42 19.57
N LYS A 178 -6.06 11.42 18.55
CA LYS A 178 -7.34 10.71 18.59
C LYS A 178 -7.16 9.21 18.83
N ILE A 179 -6.16 8.58 18.20
CA ILE A 179 -5.85 7.16 18.39
C ILE A 179 -5.36 6.89 19.82
N LEU A 180 -4.53 7.78 20.37
CA LEU A 180 -4.06 7.68 21.76
C LEU A 180 -5.19 7.88 22.77
N GLU A 181 -6.16 8.74 22.47
CA GLU A 181 -7.36 8.95 23.28
C GLU A 181 -8.30 7.74 23.26
N LEU A 182 -8.31 6.96 22.17
CA LEU A 182 -8.98 5.67 22.08
C LEU A 182 -8.28 4.53 22.86
N GLY A 183 -7.08 4.79 23.40
CA GLY A 183 -6.36 3.83 24.25
C GLY A 183 -5.45 2.85 23.51
N TYR A 184 -5.10 3.12 22.25
CA TYR A 184 -4.21 2.26 21.47
C TYR A 184 -2.75 2.75 21.46
N ASN A 185 -1.80 1.82 21.41
CA ASN A 185 -0.44 2.12 20.97
C ASN A 185 -0.44 2.35 19.47
N VAL A 186 0.37 3.30 18.99
CA VAL A 186 0.44 3.63 17.56
C VAL A 186 1.89 3.74 17.09
N MET A 187 2.21 2.98 16.05
CA MET A 187 3.41 3.15 15.23
C MET A 187 3.04 3.99 14.01
N TYR A 188 3.35 5.28 14.02
CA TYR A 188 3.23 6.11 12.82
C TYR A 188 4.43 5.89 11.90
N ASN A 189 4.19 5.76 10.59
CA ASN A 189 5.25 5.77 9.60
C ASN A 189 4.81 6.46 8.30
N ASP A 190 5.70 7.28 7.73
CA ASP A 190 5.51 7.82 6.39
C ASP A 190 5.69 6.72 5.32
N VAL A 191 4.94 6.83 4.22
CA VAL A 191 4.91 5.80 3.16
C VAL A 191 6.12 5.81 2.23
N ASP A 192 7.01 6.80 2.36
CA ASP A 192 8.28 6.90 1.63
C ASP A 192 9.44 6.16 2.32
N MET A 193 9.14 5.41 3.38
CA MET A 193 10.07 4.56 4.11
C MET A 193 9.88 3.09 3.74
N VAL A 194 10.85 2.23 4.08
CA VAL A 194 10.73 0.77 3.97
C VAL A 194 11.27 0.08 5.22
N TRP A 195 10.62 -1.02 5.65
CA TRP A 195 11.08 -1.82 6.79
C TRP A 195 11.97 -2.96 6.31
N LEU A 196 13.25 -2.94 6.70
CA LEU A 196 14.16 -4.07 6.48
C LEU A 196 14.05 -5.12 7.58
N ARG A 197 13.67 -4.69 8.79
CA ARG A 197 13.50 -5.51 9.98
C ARG A 197 12.26 -5.08 10.75
N ASP A 198 11.78 -5.99 11.60
CA ASP A 198 10.75 -5.70 12.57
C ASP A 198 11.27 -4.70 13.63
N PRO A 199 10.64 -3.52 13.80
CA PRO A 199 11.06 -2.55 14.80
C PRO A 199 10.56 -2.85 16.22
N PHE A 200 9.52 -3.66 16.37
CA PHE A 200 8.91 -3.91 17.69
C PHE A 200 9.85 -4.53 18.74
N PRO A 201 10.76 -5.47 18.39
CA PRO A 201 11.72 -6.03 19.35
C PRO A 201 12.62 -4.98 20.02
N TYR A 202 12.85 -3.84 19.38
CA TYR A 202 13.71 -2.78 19.90
C TYR A 202 12.96 -1.75 20.74
N LEU A 203 11.61 -1.79 20.76
CA LEU A 203 10.77 -0.88 21.56
C LEU A 203 10.72 -1.32 23.03
N GLU A 204 11.89 -1.46 23.64
CA GLU A 204 12.07 -1.89 25.02
C GLU A 204 11.65 -0.81 26.03
N GLY A 205 11.45 -1.21 27.28
CA GLY A 205 11.03 -0.29 28.33
C GLY A 205 9.58 0.19 28.23
N ASN A 206 9.19 1.08 29.13
CA ASN A 206 7.82 1.61 29.23
C ASN A 206 7.81 3.13 29.00
N HIS A 207 8.43 3.58 27.91
CA HIS A 207 8.50 5.00 27.56
C HIS A 207 7.16 5.48 26.97
N ASP A 208 6.91 6.78 27.07
CA ASP A 208 5.70 7.40 26.51
C ASP A 208 5.81 7.48 24.99
N VAL A 209 6.99 7.86 24.50
CA VAL A 209 7.25 8.04 23.08
C VAL A 209 8.64 7.57 22.68
N TYR A 210 8.72 6.98 21.50
CA TYR A 210 9.94 6.52 20.87
C TYR A 210 10.09 7.14 19.49
N PHE A 211 11.30 7.61 19.18
CA PHE A 211 11.63 8.24 17.91
C PHE A 211 13.00 7.81 17.39
N THR A 212 13.23 8.07 16.11
CA THR A 212 14.54 7.86 15.47
C THR A 212 15.32 9.16 15.36
N ASP A 213 16.60 9.13 15.73
CA ASP A 213 17.53 10.25 15.50
C ASP A 213 17.88 10.39 14.00
N ASP A 214 17.64 11.59 13.46
CA ASP A 214 17.80 11.92 12.04
C ASP A 214 19.29 12.10 11.66
N MET A 215 20.12 12.57 12.60
CA MET A 215 21.49 12.99 12.29
C MET A 215 22.48 11.82 12.17
N ALA A 216 22.29 10.76 12.96
CA ALA A 216 23.18 9.61 12.95
C ALA A 216 23.00 8.74 11.68
N ALA A 217 21.76 8.58 11.21
CA ALA A 217 21.46 7.76 10.04
C ALA A 217 21.97 8.39 8.74
N TRP A 218 21.69 9.69 8.52
CA TRP A 218 22.09 10.38 7.29
C TRP A 218 23.62 10.46 7.12
N ILE A 219 24.36 10.85 8.16
CA ILE A 219 25.81 11.06 8.07
C ILE A 219 26.55 9.74 7.80
N VAL A 220 26.13 8.64 8.41
CA VAL A 220 26.78 7.34 8.25
C VAL A 220 26.49 6.75 6.87
N VAL A 221 25.24 6.84 6.40
CA VAL A 221 24.83 6.34 5.08
C VAL A 221 25.52 7.14 3.97
N VAL A 222 25.46 8.48 4.01
CA VAL A 222 26.05 9.34 2.97
C VAL A 222 27.56 9.18 2.87
N LYS A 223 28.30 9.27 3.99
CA LYS A 223 29.77 9.14 3.97
C LYS A 223 30.24 7.78 3.44
N ARG A 224 29.46 6.72 3.68
CA ARG A 224 29.81 5.37 3.24
C ARG A 224 29.35 5.09 1.82
N MET A 225 28.23 5.67 1.36
CA MET A 225 27.83 5.70 -0.05
C MET A 225 28.87 6.45 -0.90
N GLU A 226 29.34 7.63 -0.48
CA GLU A 226 30.41 8.36 -1.17
C GLU A 226 31.73 7.57 -1.23
N ARG A 227 32.03 6.79 -0.18
CA ARG A 227 33.20 5.89 -0.18
C ARG A 227 33.02 4.72 -1.14
N MET A 228 31.80 4.21 -1.26
CA MET A 228 31.44 3.11 -2.14
C MET A 228 31.45 3.54 -3.60
N GLU A 229 30.90 4.71 -3.91
CA GLU A 229 30.96 5.36 -5.23
C GLU A 229 32.41 5.57 -5.66
N ARG A 230 33.27 6.11 -4.78
CA ARG A 230 34.71 6.25 -5.07
C ARG A 230 35.40 4.93 -5.39
N ARG A 231 35.08 3.85 -4.66
CA ARG A 231 35.62 2.51 -4.94
C ARG A 231 35.07 1.91 -6.22
N LEU A 232 33.79 2.13 -6.52
CA LEU A 232 33.16 1.66 -7.75
C LEU A 232 33.76 2.36 -8.96
N ASN A 233 33.93 3.69 -8.90
CA ASN A 233 34.56 4.47 -9.96
C ASN A 233 36.02 4.05 -10.20
N LEU A 234 36.76 3.72 -9.14
CA LEU A 234 38.12 3.17 -9.28
C LEU A 234 38.14 1.81 -10.00
N VAL A 235 37.24 0.91 -9.62
CA VAL A 235 37.12 -0.43 -10.23
C VAL A 235 36.63 -0.32 -11.67
N LEU A 236 35.70 0.57 -11.96
CA LEU A 236 35.19 0.82 -13.31
C LEU A 236 36.32 1.32 -14.23
N ASN A 237 37.13 2.27 -13.75
CA ASN A 237 38.26 2.81 -14.51
C ASN A 237 39.37 1.77 -14.77
N LEU A 238 39.59 0.82 -13.87
CA LEU A 238 40.62 -0.21 -14.04
C LEU A 238 40.17 -1.37 -14.95
N ILE A 239 38.88 -1.71 -14.93
CA ILE A 239 38.36 -2.91 -15.61
C ILE A 239 37.71 -2.57 -16.95
N VAL A 240 36.97 -1.45 -17.03
CA VAL A 240 36.18 -1.10 -18.22
C VAL A 240 36.98 -0.27 -19.23
N ALA A 241 37.88 0.62 -18.76
CA ALA A 241 38.69 1.46 -19.65
C ALA A 241 39.55 0.69 -20.68
N PRO A 242 40.12 -0.50 -20.39
CA PRO A 242 40.91 -1.25 -21.38
C PRO A 242 40.07 -2.20 -22.26
N LEU A 243 38.74 -2.25 -22.13
CA LEU A 243 37.90 -3.18 -22.88
C LEU A 243 37.46 -2.62 -24.26
N PRO A 244 37.29 -3.47 -25.28
CA PRO A 244 36.69 -3.08 -26.55
C PRO A 244 35.28 -2.49 -26.35
N GLN A 245 34.93 -1.45 -27.12
CA GLN A 245 33.68 -0.68 -26.97
C GLN A 245 32.40 -1.54 -26.87
N THR A 246 32.33 -2.65 -27.59
CA THR A 246 31.16 -3.56 -27.58
C THR A 246 31.00 -4.33 -26.27
N LEU A 247 32.09 -4.74 -25.61
CA LEU A 247 32.03 -5.36 -24.28
C LEU A 247 31.85 -4.33 -23.17
N GLY A 248 32.41 -3.13 -23.34
CA GLY A 248 32.23 -2.02 -22.41
C GLY A 248 30.75 -1.64 -22.24
N CYS A 249 30.01 -1.53 -23.35
CA CYS A 249 28.57 -1.26 -23.33
C CYS A 249 27.77 -2.33 -22.58
N TYR A 250 28.06 -3.62 -22.79
CA TYR A 250 27.33 -4.71 -22.13
C TYR A 250 27.55 -4.72 -20.61
N ILE A 251 28.77 -4.38 -20.17
CA ILE A 251 29.10 -4.27 -18.73
C ILE A 251 28.42 -3.04 -18.11
N LEU A 252 28.42 -1.89 -18.80
CA LEU A 252 27.80 -0.65 -18.31
C LEU A 252 26.26 -0.73 -18.24
N GLU A 253 25.60 -1.32 -19.26
CA GLU A 253 24.13 -1.29 -19.35
C GLU A 253 23.44 -2.38 -18.53
N ILE A 254 24.07 -3.56 -18.37
CA ILE A 254 23.38 -4.73 -17.79
C ILE A 254 24.02 -5.17 -16.47
N LEU A 255 25.34 -5.37 -16.44
CA LEU A 255 26.03 -5.93 -15.29
C LEU A 255 26.28 -4.91 -14.18
N LEU A 256 26.56 -3.65 -14.53
CA LEU A 256 26.86 -2.60 -13.57
C LEU A 256 25.66 -2.26 -12.67
N PRO A 257 24.42 -2.08 -13.19
CA PRO A 257 23.25 -1.85 -12.34
C PRO A 257 22.96 -3.03 -11.40
N LEU A 258 23.13 -4.26 -11.88
CA LEU A 258 22.92 -5.49 -11.09
C LEU A 258 23.98 -5.66 -9.98
N LEU A 259 25.27 -5.43 -10.30
CA LEU A 259 26.36 -5.49 -9.34
C LEU A 259 26.31 -4.34 -8.34
N LEU A 260 25.91 -3.14 -8.79
CA LEU A 260 25.69 -1.98 -7.94
C LEU A 260 24.53 -2.25 -6.98
N TYR A 261 23.40 -2.74 -7.48
CA TYR A 261 22.26 -3.13 -6.66
C TYR A 261 22.68 -4.17 -5.61
N ARG A 262 23.42 -5.22 -6.00
CA ARG A 262 23.84 -6.28 -5.09
C ARG A 262 24.86 -5.80 -4.04
N LYS A 263 25.79 -4.91 -4.42
CA LYS A 263 26.76 -4.31 -3.49
C LYS A 263 26.12 -3.28 -2.56
N VAL A 264 25.28 -2.40 -3.09
CA VAL A 264 24.50 -1.44 -2.29
C VAL A 264 23.63 -2.21 -1.30
N ALA A 265 22.87 -3.20 -1.76
CA ALA A 265 22.06 -4.06 -0.89
C ALA A 265 22.90 -4.79 0.18
N SER A 266 24.08 -5.32 -0.17
CA SER A 266 24.96 -6.00 0.79
C SER A 266 25.62 -5.06 1.80
N CYS A 267 26.05 -3.86 1.38
CA CYS A 267 26.62 -2.86 2.27
C CYS A 267 25.56 -2.29 3.21
N TYR A 268 24.36 -2.09 2.69
CA TYR A 268 23.16 -1.71 3.43
C TYR A 268 22.79 -2.79 4.47
N PHE A 269 22.72 -4.06 4.06
CA PHE A 269 22.54 -5.20 4.98
C PHE A 269 23.65 -5.35 6.02
N SER A 270 24.90 -4.99 5.72
CA SER A 270 25.99 -5.00 6.69
C SER A 270 25.95 -3.81 7.66
N LEU A 271 25.40 -2.66 7.24
CA LEU A 271 25.10 -1.52 8.12
C LEU A 271 23.99 -1.86 9.12
N VAL A 272 22.98 -2.58 8.64
CA VAL A 272 21.81 -3.03 9.39
C VAL A 272 22.19 -3.81 10.66
N ASP A 273 23.27 -4.60 10.61
CA ASP A 273 23.73 -5.44 11.73
C ASP A 273 24.55 -4.70 12.79
N GLN A 274 25.00 -3.48 12.50
CA GLN A 274 25.93 -2.73 13.36
C GLN A 274 25.25 -1.66 14.21
N VAL A 275 23.95 -1.42 14.02
CA VAL A 275 23.24 -0.46 14.87
C VAL A 275 22.78 -1.14 16.15
N LYS A 276 23.55 -0.94 17.22
CA LYS A 276 23.09 -1.22 18.57
C LYS A 276 22.06 -0.18 18.97
N ALA A 277 20.93 -0.63 19.53
CA ALA A 277 20.07 0.23 20.32
C ALA A 277 20.93 0.82 21.45
N LEU A 278 21.31 2.09 21.33
CA LEU A 278 21.87 2.82 22.46
C LEU A 278 20.69 3.11 23.38
N ASN A 279 20.62 2.38 24.51
CA ASN A 279 19.77 2.73 25.64
C ASN A 279 20.30 4.04 26.22
N HIS A 280 19.88 5.17 25.64
CA HIS A 280 20.20 6.48 26.15
C HIS A 280 18.93 7.17 26.63
N SER A 281 19.06 7.60 27.88
CA SER A 281 18.12 8.22 28.81
C SER A 281 17.36 9.41 28.21
N HIS A 282 16.13 9.59 28.72
CA HIS A 282 15.23 10.74 28.90
C HIS A 282 15.50 12.13 28.29
N ASP A 283 16.74 12.44 27.89
CA ASP A 283 17.16 13.74 27.41
C ASP A 283 17.24 13.76 25.89
N LEU A 284 16.76 14.86 25.29
CA LEU A 284 16.93 15.11 23.87
C LEU A 284 18.42 15.34 23.54
N PRO A 285 18.88 14.99 22.32
CA PRO A 285 20.23 15.34 21.90
C PRO A 285 20.45 16.85 22.04
N PRO A 286 21.69 17.29 22.32
CA PRO A 286 21.97 18.70 22.50
C PRO A 286 21.51 19.46 21.25
N PRO A 287 20.72 20.54 21.42
CA PRO A 287 20.18 21.26 20.29
C PRO A 287 21.30 21.83 19.41
N GLY A 288 21.11 21.83 18.08
CA GLY A 288 22.07 22.43 17.16
C GLY A 288 22.18 23.95 17.32
N LYS A 289 22.95 24.61 16.44
CA LYS A 289 23.29 26.07 16.46
C LYS A 289 22.10 27.06 16.63
N LYS A 290 20.84 26.60 16.56
CA LYS A 290 19.62 27.39 16.74
C LYS A 290 18.74 26.93 17.92
N GLY A 291 19.28 26.17 18.89
CA GLY A 291 18.49 25.71 20.04
C GLY A 291 17.47 24.61 19.72
N ARG A 292 17.57 23.97 18.53
CA ARG A 292 16.63 22.94 18.08
C ARG A 292 17.28 21.56 18.03
N THR A 293 16.57 20.59 18.57
CA THR A 293 16.80 19.18 18.33
C THR A 293 16.38 18.82 16.90
N TYR A 294 16.98 17.75 16.35
CA TYR A 294 16.70 17.24 15.00
C TYR A 294 16.29 15.77 15.07
N ILE A 295 15.07 15.52 15.53
CA ILE A 295 14.43 14.20 15.50
C ILE A 295 13.45 14.14 14.33
N CYS A 296 13.56 13.10 13.52
CA CYS A 296 12.69 12.87 12.37
C CYS A 296 11.28 12.47 12.83
N SER A 297 10.25 13.02 12.18
CA SER A 297 8.84 12.67 12.44
C SER A 297 8.29 11.55 11.54
N CYS A 298 9.11 11.00 10.64
CA CYS A 298 8.71 9.98 9.68
C CYS A 298 8.46 8.61 10.32
N MET A 299 8.98 8.34 11.52
CA MET A 299 8.69 7.12 12.28
C MET A 299 8.59 7.44 13.78
N ILE A 300 7.44 7.14 14.36
CA ILE A 300 7.13 7.48 15.76
C ILE A 300 6.35 6.33 16.38
N PHE A 301 6.77 5.83 17.54
CA PHE A 301 5.94 4.94 18.35
C PHE A 301 5.45 5.64 19.61
N LEU A 302 4.14 5.63 19.84
CA LEU A 302 3.47 6.28 20.96
C LEU A 302 2.65 5.27 21.76
N ARG A 303 2.77 5.33 23.09
CA ARG A 303 1.86 4.64 24.01
C ARG A 303 0.73 5.58 24.43
N PRO A 304 -0.49 5.10 24.76
CA PRO A 304 -1.66 5.92 25.11
C PRO A 304 -1.57 6.58 26.50
N LYS A 305 -0.40 7.11 26.86
CA LYS A 305 -0.09 7.75 28.13
C LYS A 305 -0.22 9.26 28.04
N ASP A 306 -0.32 9.91 29.19
CA ASP A 306 -0.47 11.36 29.26
C ASP A 306 0.72 12.12 28.68
N GLY A 307 1.93 11.58 28.83
CA GLY A 307 3.14 12.16 28.23
C GLY A 307 3.07 12.19 26.69
N ALA A 308 2.68 11.08 26.05
CA ALA A 308 2.52 11.01 24.59
C ALA A 308 1.42 11.96 24.09
N LYS A 309 0.28 12.01 24.79
CA LYS A 309 -0.81 12.94 24.49
C LYS A 309 -0.37 14.39 24.65
N LEU A 310 0.46 14.70 25.66
CA LEU A 310 1.03 16.02 25.88
C LEU A 310 1.93 16.44 24.71
N VAL A 311 2.81 15.55 24.21
CA VAL A 311 3.63 15.83 23.02
C VAL A 311 2.75 16.15 21.81
N MET A 312 1.71 15.35 21.55
CA MET A 312 0.80 15.61 20.42
C MET A 312 0.04 16.93 20.56
N LYS A 313 -0.46 17.25 21.76
CA LYS A 313 -1.12 18.55 22.05
C LYS A 313 -0.17 19.72 21.83
N LYS A 314 1.06 19.63 22.32
CA LYS A 314 2.07 20.69 22.11
C LYS A 314 2.47 20.80 20.63
N TRP A 315 2.56 19.70 19.90
CA TRP A 315 2.80 19.75 18.45
C TRP A 315 1.67 20.50 17.72
N ILE A 316 0.41 20.28 18.09
CA ILE A 316 -0.74 21.01 17.54
C ILE A 316 -0.64 22.51 17.87
N GLU A 317 -0.33 22.87 19.12
CA GLU A 317 -0.16 24.27 19.52
C GLU A 317 0.98 24.97 18.75
N GLU A 318 2.13 24.30 18.60
CA GLU A 318 3.24 24.81 17.82
C GLU A 318 2.82 25.05 16.35
N LEU A 319 2.12 24.08 15.74
CA LEU A 319 1.60 24.20 14.38
C LEU A 319 0.63 25.37 14.19
N GLN A 320 -0.12 25.75 15.23
CA GLN A 320 -1.03 26.89 15.21
C GLN A 320 -0.30 28.22 15.43
N ALA A 321 0.63 28.26 16.38
CA ALA A 321 1.37 29.48 16.72
C ALA A 321 2.40 29.86 15.65
N GLN A 322 3.01 28.87 15.00
CA GLN A 322 4.06 29.02 13.97
C GLN A 322 5.13 30.08 14.29
N PRO A 323 5.69 30.16 15.52
CA PRO A 323 6.61 31.24 15.90
C PRO A 323 7.91 31.26 15.07
N TRP A 324 8.23 30.18 14.37
CA TRP A 324 9.39 30.06 13.48
C TRP A 324 9.12 30.45 12.01
N SER A 325 7.89 30.83 11.64
CA SER A 325 7.50 31.10 10.25
C SER A 325 6.94 32.52 10.09
N LYS A 326 7.81 33.51 9.86
CA LYS A 326 7.38 34.89 9.52
C LYS A 326 6.88 35.04 8.08
N ALA A 327 7.13 34.05 7.22
CA ALA A 327 6.79 34.08 5.80
C ALA A 327 6.20 32.73 5.40
N LYS A 328 4.88 32.59 5.56
CA LYS A 328 3.99 31.52 5.05
C LYS A 328 4.71 30.24 4.61
N LYS A 329 4.68 29.23 5.48
CA LYS A 329 4.62 27.78 5.18
C LYS A 329 4.56 27.08 6.53
N ALA A 330 3.42 26.49 6.87
CA ALA A 330 3.31 25.58 8.01
C ALA A 330 4.27 24.41 7.72
N ASN A 331 5.03 23.90 8.68
CA ASN A 331 5.83 22.69 8.48
C ASN A 331 5.78 21.92 9.79
N ASP A 332 5.33 20.68 9.73
CA ASP A 332 5.10 19.84 10.89
C ASP A 332 6.42 19.40 11.54
N GLN A 333 7.48 19.22 10.76
CA GLN A 333 8.78 18.76 11.26
C GLN A 333 9.44 19.75 12.23
N PRO A 334 9.56 21.07 11.95
CA PRO A 334 9.99 22.04 12.94
C PRO A 334 9.06 22.14 14.15
N ALA A 335 7.74 22.11 13.94
CA ALA A 335 6.75 22.18 15.03
C ALA A 335 6.92 21.03 16.02
N PHE A 336 7.14 19.82 15.49
CA PHE A 336 7.37 18.61 16.25
C PHE A 336 8.60 18.76 17.16
N ASN A 337 9.73 19.20 16.59
CA ASN A 337 10.96 19.38 17.36
C ASN A 337 10.83 20.47 18.44
N TRP A 338 10.08 21.54 18.19
CA TRP A 338 9.75 22.53 19.21
C TRP A 338 8.87 21.95 20.32
N ALA A 339 7.88 21.14 19.97
CA ALA A 339 7.04 20.45 20.94
C ALA A 339 7.88 19.53 21.83
N LEU A 340 8.76 18.72 21.24
CA LEU A 340 9.70 17.87 21.98
C LEU A 340 10.53 18.68 22.98
N ASN A 341 11.16 19.78 22.53
CA ASN A 341 11.94 20.66 23.39
C ASN A 341 11.13 21.21 24.57
N LYS A 342 9.87 21.60 24.35
CA LYS A 342 8.99 22.15 25.40
C LYS A 342 8.47 21.09 26.37
N THR A 343 8.49 19.82 25.97
CA THR A 343 8.10 18.67 26.80
C THR A 343 9.29 17.92 27.39
N ALA A 344 10.52 18.36 27.11
CA ALA A 344 11.73 17.75 27.64
C ALA A 344 11.70 17.80 29.19
N GLY A 345 12.04 16.68 29.83
CA GLY A 345 11.96 16.52 31.28
C GLY A 345 10.54 16.32 31.85
N LEU A 346 9.49 16.49 31.05
CA LEU A 346 8.09 16.25 31.44
C LEU A 346 7.54 14.91 30.91
N VAL A 347 8.20 14.36 29.89
CA VAL A 347 7.74 13.16 29.16
C VAL A 347 8.85 12.12 29.15
N CYS A 348 8.48 10.86 29.31
CA CYS A 348 9.42 9.75 29.22
C CYS A 348 9.72 9.43 27.75
N LEU A 349 10.80 10.02 27.24
CA LEU A 349 11.24 9.87 25.85
C LEU A 349 12.29 8.76 25.71
N CYS A 350 12.27 8.08 24.57
CA CYS A 350 13.32 7.16 24.15
C CYS A 350 13.73 7.44 22.70
N ILE A 351 15.03 7.50 22.45
CA ILE A 351 15.58 7.80 21.13
C ILE A 351 16.40 6.60 20.71
N PHE A 352 16.06 6.01 19.58
CA PHE A 352 16.89 5.00 18.96
C PHE A 352 17.76 5.64 17.89
N LEU A 353 19.06 5.35 17.97
CA LEU A 353 19.97 5.59 16.86
C LEU A 353 19.58 4.61 15.75
N SER A 354 19.21 5.17 14.60
CA SER A 354 19.18 4.53 13.29
C SER A 354 18.56 3.13 13.25
N PHE A 355 17.26 3.03 12.96
CA PHE A 355 16.83 1.83 12.26
C PHE A 355 17.53 1.80 10.91
N PRO A 356 18.06 0.66 10.49
CA PRO A 356 18.34 0.50 9.09
C PRO A 356 16.99 0.35 8.38
N PHE A 357 16.46 1.50 7.97
CA PHE A 357 15.56 1.59 6.84
C PHE A 357 16.29 1.15 5.60
#